data_AF-A0A836B2A4-F1
#
_entry.id   AF-A0A836B2A4-F1
#
_cell.length_a   1.000
_cell.length_b   1.000
_cell.length_c   1.000
_cell.angle_alpha   90.00
_cell.angle_beta   90.00
_cell.angle_gamma   90.00
#
_symmetry.space_group_name_H-M   'P 1'
#
loop_
_entity.id
_entity.type
_entity.pdbx_description
1 polymer ?
#
loop_
_entity_poly.entity_id
_entity_poly.type
_entity_poly.pdbx_seq_one_letter_code
_entity_poly.pdbx_strand_id
1 'polypeptide(L)'
;MARRAFVVLACALLLCQQAYAVPSFLRGGAKIREQAKPQALRDEAEATHAKSLQALETFAEGTPAGIAIVARQALFDYATGVAFMFLSQKVQGTKVPDVTKIFSIPIVGSFELDLTDIVVNNFSCSTSSANLTILGDGFFHLLASDISANLTFKWHWTKASLSGTGDGELLLGGGTIDWVFELHKDEALQKPQLQVVTANSAFDSVDLKIHSYSADWLYQAVLTLFNEAVKRQVQNGVSAALDGEVPARINAVLGSLPTKLEVRGLPFSTSFEYSIYTSAFVLVKGFGEVEVPDQLQAAAAAAALPQPQRRRLTSSTRTGTDTSSDSSSSDDGAGDEAEAVAQMTRCPFESSPLPLDGAALASDPAMTSVYVHEATANCLLWGLHRAGKLAFALKDGTVPGLSITTDVLAMLVPELPTLYPHMGMIINVEALDTPHVSLSAAAGATVSAYYRMSLVVANESLGNPEVVRLAANLTVSAQPDWDAFTIGDVAAHHVVEASQLSVPAEQWDNTVTWLIQNYGPLASLKQVFELLVHTPDSSQVELTSARTATYDAWFALSADVAVTLPPPPAPAVAA
;
A
#
# COMPACT_ATOMS: atom_id res chain seq x y z
N MET A 1 14.31 2.27 -5.35
CA MET A 1 13.09 3.00 -4.97
C MET A 1 11.84 2.14 -5.22
N ALA A 2 11.87 1.20 -6.18
CA ALA A 2 10.83 0.22 -6.52
C ALA A 2 10.28 -0.61 -5.36
N ARG A 3 11.16 -1.03 -4.43
CA ARG A 3 10.74 -1.85 -3.29
C ARG A 3 9.78 -1.10 -2.38
N ARG A 4 9.78 0.23 -2.40
CA ARG A 4 8.83 1.06 -1.65
C ARG A 4 7.48 1.10 -2.34
N ALA A 5 7.46 1.12 -3.67
CA ALA A 5 6.27 1.31 -4.50
C ALA A 5 5.29 0.13 -4.60
N PHE A 6 5.72 -1.08 -4.26
CA PHE A 6 4.83 -2.24 -4.24
C PHE A 6 4.28 -2.54 -2.84
N VAL A 7 4.99 -2.11 -1.77
CA VAL A 7 4.36 -1.96 -0.44
C VAL A 7 3.27 -0.90 -0.50
N VAL A 8 3.47 0.13 -1.32
CA VAL A 8 2.50 1.20 -1.54
C VAL A 8 1.20 0.62 -2.09
N LEU A 9 1.25 -0.35 -3.02
CA LEU A 9 0.08 -1.15 -3.37
C LEU A 9 -0.31 -2.04 -2.17
N ALA A 10 0.52 -2.93 -1.64
CA ALA A 10 0.10 -3.81 -0.54
C ALA A 10 -0.53 -3.12 0.72
N CYS A 11 -0.11 -1.90 1.05
CA CYS A 11 -0.50 -1.22 2.28
C CYS A 11 -1.47 -0.06 2.08
N ALA A 12 -1.44 0.67 0.95
CA ALA A 12 -2.50 1.64 0.66
C ALA A 12 -3.84 0.97 0.36
N LEU A 13 -3.81 -0.35 0.14
CA LEU A 13 -5.00 -1.11 -0.17
C LEU A 13 -5.46 -2.16 0.84
N LEU A 14 -4.94 -2.09 2.07
CA LEU A 14 -5.58 -2.68 3.24
C LEU A 14 -6.87 -1.93 3.69
N LEU A 15 -7.46 -1.07 2.84
CA LEU A 15 -8.04 0.19 3.31
C LEU A 15 -9.32 0.76 2.73
N CYS A 16 -10.10 0.05 1.92
CA CYS A 16 -11.45 0.54 1.64
C CYS A 16 -12.48 -0.48 2.09
N GLN A 17 -13.28 -0.06 3.07
CA GLN A 17 -14.68 -0.43 3.12
C GLN A 17 -15.49 0.77 2.63
N GLN A 18 -16.48 0.50 1.78
CA GLN A 18 -17.68 1.34 1.74
C GLN A 18 -18.68 0.74 2.73
N ALA A 19 -19.20 1.57 3.63
CA ALA A 19 -20.29 1.16 4.50
C ALA A 19 -21.55 0.87 3.65
N TYR A 20 -21.91 -0.40 3.49
CA TYR A 20 -23.27 -0.82 3.13
C TYR A 20 -23.89 -1.61 4.27
N ALA A 21 -25.12 -1.23 4.60
CA ALA A 21 -25.91 -1.76 5.70
C ALA A 21 -26.16 -3.27 5.55
N VAL A 22 -25.71 -4.05 6.54
CA VAL A 22 -26.09 -5.45 6.73
C VAL A 22 -27.47 -5.51 7.42
N PRO A 23 -28.37 -6.46 7.07
CA PRO A 23 -29.76 -6.45 7.49
C PRO A 23 -29.96 -6.51 9.00
N SER A 24 -30.97 -5.77 9.46
CA SER A 24 -31.44 -5.65 10.84
C SER A 24 -31.95 -6.97 11.44
N PHE A 25 -31.05 -7.87 11.86
CA PHE A 25 -31.42 -9.11 12.56
C PHE A 25 -30.96 -9.21 14.02
N LEU A 26 -30.29 -8.19 14.58
CA LEU A 26 -29.87 -8.17 15.99
C LEU A 26 -30.74 -7.27 16.90
N ARG A 27 -32.02 -7.04 16.55
CA ARG A 27 -33.01 -6.46 17.48
C ARG A 27 -33.96 -7.54 17.98
N GLY A 28 -33.43 -8.43 18.82
CA GLY A 28 -34.19 -9.47 19.50
C GLY A 28 -33.79 -9.54 20.96
N GLY A 29 -34.24 -8.57 21.77
CA GLY A 29 -34.16 -8.68 23.22
C GLY A 29 -35.05 -9.82 23.71
N ALA A 30 -34.44 -10.87 24.27
CA ALA A 30 -35.17 -11.92 24.97
C ALA A 30 -34.52 -12.16 26.35
N LYS A 31 -35.40 -12.12 27.35
CA LYS A 31 -35.14 -12.13 28.79
C LYS A 31 -34.27 -13.31 29.25
N ILE A 32 -33.26 -12.98 30.06
CA ILE A 32 -32.46 -13.92 30.85
C ILE A 32 -33.40 -14.65 31.81
N ARG A 33 -33.46 -15.99 31.68
CA ARG A 33 -33.87 -16.88 32.76
C ARG A 33 -32.71 -17.83 33.06
N GLU A 34 -32.47 -17.93 34.35
CA GLU A 34 -31.34 -18.51 35.07
C GLU A 34 -31.01 -19.97 34.71
N GLN A 35 -29.70 -20.28 34.79
CA GLN A 35 -29.05 -21.61 34.84
C GLN A 35 -28.66 -22.28 33.51
N ALA A 36 -27.52 -21.87 32.95
CA ALA A 36 -26.66 -22.73 32.14
C ALA A 36 -25.17 -22.40 32.41
N LYS A 37 -24.34 -23.44 32.45
CA LYS A 37 -22.92 -23.44 32.87
C LYS A 37 -22.06 -22.62 31.87
N PRO A 38 -21.14 -21.75 32.33
CA PRO A 38 -20.43 -20.78 31.49
C PRO A 38 -19.52 -21.37 30.39
N GLN A 39 -19.19 -22.66 30.45
CA GLN A 39 -18.38 -23.32 29.43
C GLN A 39 -19.18 -23.61 28.15
N ALA A 40 -20.43 -24.08 28.27
CA ALA A 40 -21.24 -24.49 27.12
C ALA A 40 -21.71 -23.30 26.27
N LEU A 41 -21.94 -22.14 26.90
CA LEU A 41 -22.24 -20.88 26.20
C LEU A 41 -21.03 -20.30 25.47
N ARG A 42 -19.81 -20.60 25.93
CA ARG A 42 -18.55 -20.19 25.30
C ARG A 42 -18.25 -21.08 24.09
N ASP A 43 -18.43 -22.40 24.24
CA ASP A 43 -18.26 -23.37 23.17
C ASP A 43 -19.32 -23.21 22.06
N GLU A 44 -20.58 -22.87 22.41
CA GLU A 44 -21.62 -22.54 21.42
C GLU A 44 -21.36 -21.19 20.74
N ALA A 45 -20.85 -20.18 21.45
CA ALA A 45 -20.47 -18.89 20.85
C ALA A 45 -19.26 -19.03 19.91
N GLU A 46 -18.22 -19.78 20.29
CA GLU A 46 -17.06 -20.08 19.46
C GLU A 46 -17.44 -20.92 18.22
N ALA A 47 -18.31 -21.93 18.37
CA ALA A 47 -18.75 -22.75 17.25
C ALA A 47 -19.68 -21.98 16.28
N THR A 48 -20.48 -21.03 16.78
CA THR A 48 -21.33 -20.17 15.95
C THR A 48 -20.50 -19.10 15.24
N HIS A 49 -19.49 -18.54 15.91
CA HIS A 49 -18.51 -17.61 15.33
C HIS A 49 -17.63 -18.28 14.25
N ALA A 50 -17.17 -19.51 14.50
CA ALA A 50 -16.40 -20.29 13.54
C ALA A 50 -17.22 -20.66 12.29
N LYS A 51 -18.52 -20.96 12.45
CA LYS A 51 -19.42 -21.21 11.31
C LYS A 51 -19.74 -19.95 10.51
N SER A 52 -19.88 -18.79 11.16
CA SER A 52 -20.05 -17.51 10.46
C SER A 52 -18.78 -17.08 9.74
N LEU A 53 -17.59 -17.32 10.31
CA LEU A 53 -16.30 -17.10 9.67
C LEU A 53 -16.12 -18.02 8.46
N GLN A 54 -16.40 -19.32 8.58
CA GLN A 54 -16.38 -20.24 7.44
C GLN A 54 -17.36 -19.83 6.35
N ALA A 55 -18.57 -19.37 6.70
CA ALA A 55 -19.53 -18.89 5.72
C ALA A 55 -19.11 -17.57 5.04
N LEU A 56 -18.43 -16.67 5.77
CA LEU A 56 -17.83 -15.45 5.24
C LEU A 56 -16.62 -15.75 4.34
N GLU A 57 -15.76 -16.70 4.73
CA GLU A 57 -14.65 -17.21 3.93
C GLU A 57 -15.18 -17.82 2.61
N THR A 58 -16.18 -18.69 2.67
CA THR A 58 -16.77 -19.33 1.49
C THR A 58 -17.50 -18.32 0.57
N PHE A 59 -18.18 -17.32 1.14
CA PHE A 59 -18.87 -16.26 0.37
C PHE A 59 -17.87 -15.32 -0.31
N ALA A 60 -16.78 -15.01 0.37
CA ALA A 60 -15.78 -14.07 -0.13
C ALA A 60 -14.76 -14.73 -1.07
N GLU A 61 -14.56 -16.06 -1.01
CA GLU A 61 -13.86 -16.84 -2.04
C GLU A 61 -14.55 -16.74 -3.42
N GLY A 62 -15.89 -16.57 -3.45
CA GLY A 62 -16.68 -16.54 -4.69
C GLY A 62 -16.87 -15.15 -5.34
N THR A 63 -16.42 -14.07 -4.72
CA THR A 63 -16.65 -12.70 -5.23
C THR A 63 -15.49 -12.20 -6.11
N PRO A 64 -15.80 -11.66 -7.31
CA PRO A 64 -14.79 -11.09 -8.20
C PRO A 64 -14.05 -9.91 -7.59
N ALA A 65 -12.75 -9.79 -7.87
CA ALA A 65 -11.96 -8.61 -7.53
C ALA A 65 -10.90 -8.37 -8.60
N GLY A 66 -10.55 -7.11 -8.85
CA GLY A 66 -9.43 -6.75 -9.73
C GLY A 66 -8.07 -6.81 -9.01
N ILE A 67 -8.08 -6.60 -7.70
CA ILE A 67 -6.90 -6.59 -6.84
C ILE A 67 -7.28 -7.24 -5.50
N ALA A 68 -6.38 -8.04 -4.94
CA ALA A 68 -6.50 -8.58 -3.61
C ALA A 68 -5.18 -8.44 -2.85
N ILE A 69 -5.23 -8.14 -1.55
CA ILE A 69 -4.07 -8.12 -0.68
C ILE A 69 -4.30 -9.06 0.48
N VAL A 70 -3.28 -9.82 0.83
CA VAL A 70 -3.27 -10.65 2.02
C VAL A 70 -2.17 -10.14 2.95
N ALA A 71 -2.54 -9.83 4.19
CA ALA A 71 -1.64 -9.54 5.30
C ALA A 71 -1.71 -10.68 6.31
N ARG A 72 -0.60 -11.32 6.60
CA ARG A 72 -0.56 -12.53 7.44
C ARG A 72 -0.09 -12.23 8.85
N GLN A 73 -0.28 -13.18 9.76
CA GLN A 73 0.20 -13.09 11.15
C GLN A 73 1.66 -12.62 11.24
N ALA A 74 2.55 -13.12 10.37
CA ALA A 74 3.95 -12.70 10.33
C ALA A 74 4.15 -11.18 10.15
N LEU A 75 3.28 -10.50 9.40
CA LEU A 75 3.31 -9.04 9.27
C LEU A 75 2.97 -8.36 10.60
N PHE A 76 1.95 -8.86 11.29
CA PHE A 76 1.48 -8.29 12.55
C PHE A 76 2.46 -8.56 13.71
N ASP A 77 3.13 -9.71 13.70
CA ASP A 77 4.21 -10.03 14.63
C ASP A 77 5.41 -9.09 14.41
N TYR A 78 5.77 -8.81 13.16
CA TYR A 78 6.78 -7.81 12.81
C TYR A 78 6.37 -6.40 13.27
N ALA A 79 5.11 -6.00 13.01
CA ALA A 79 4.58 -4.71 13.44
C ALA A 79 4.57 -4.57 14.98
N THR A 80 4.32 -5.66 15.72
CA THR A 80 4.42 -5.70 17.18
C THR A 80 5.84 -5.38 17.65
N GLY A 81 6.86 -5.91 16.97
CA GLY A 81 8.26 -5.57 17.25
C GLY A 81 8.56 -4.08 17.04
N VAL A 82 8.03 -3.49 15.96
CA VAL A 82 8.15 -2.05 15.69
C VAL A 82 7.47 -1.23 16.80
N ALA A 83 6.26 -1.62 17.21
CA ALA A 83 5.51 -0.96 18.28
C ALA A 83 6.24 -1.02 19.63
N PHE A 84 6.81 -2.17 20.00
CA PHE A 84 7.60 -2.31 21.23
C PHE A 84 8.87 -1.49 21.23
N MET A 85 9.53 -1.37 20.08
CA MET A 85 10.67 -0.47 19.96
C MET A 85 10.21 1.00 20.15
N PHE A 86 9.07 1.41 19.60
CA PHE A 86 8.53 2.75 19.86
C PHE A 86 8.20 3.01 21.32
N LEU A 87 7.58 2.01 21.96
CA LEU A 87 7.26 2.05 23.38
C LEU A 87 8.52 2.16 24.24
N SER A 88 9.52 1.30 23.98
CA SER A 88 10.80 1.31 24.72
C SER A 88 11.52 2.65 24.59
N GLN A 89 11.59 3.21 23.36
CA GLN A 89 12.17 4.54 23.13
C GLN A 89 11.44 5.66 23.89
N LYS A 90 10.13 5.55 24.06
CA LYS A 90 9.32 6.56 24.77
C LYS A 90 9.46 6.44 26.28
N VAL A 91 9.40 5.21 26.80
CA VAL A 91 9.38 4.94 28.25
C VAL A 91 10.79 5.11 28.84
N GLN A 92 11.83 4.72 28.10
CA GLN A 92 13.21 4.91 28.53
C GLN A 92 13.54 6.42 28.68
N GLY A 93 14.15 6.78 29.81
CA GLY A 93 14.47 8.16 30.16
C GLY A 93 13.29 8.96 30.73
N THR A 94 12.10 8.36 30.84
CA THR A 94 10.94 9.03 31.46
C THR A 94 11.19 9.27 32.94
N LYS A 95 10.97 10.51 33.38
CA LYS A 95 11.00 10.89 34.79
C LYS A 95 9.66 10.59 35.43
N VAL A 96 9.70 9.87 36.54
CA VAL A 96 8.53 9.61 37.37
C VAL A 96 8.46 10.71 38.45
N PRO A 97 7.27 11.28 38.75
CA PRO A 97 7.15 12.33 39.75
C PRO A 97 7.67 11.91 41.13
N ASP A 98 8.31 12.85 41.81
CA ASP A 98 8.79 12.65 43.18
C ASP A 98 7.65 12.28 44.13
N VAL A 99 7.94 11.45 45.13
CA VAL A 99 6.95 10.92 46.08
C VAL A 99 7.43 11.14 47.51
N THR A 100 6.63 11.85 48.29
CA THR A 100 6.87 12.12 49.72
C THR A 100 5.80 11.46 50.57
N LYS A 101 6.19 10.76 51.65
CA LYS A 101 5.24 10.20 52.64
C LYS A 101 5.83 10.15 54.03
N ILE A 102 4.98 10.41 55.01
CA ILE A 102 5.30 10.25 56.43
C ILE A 102 4.98 8.82 56.85
N PHE A 103 5.97 8.12 57.40
CA PHE A 103 5.85 6.78 57.96
C PHE A 103 5.89 6.84 59.48
N SER A 104 5.20 5.91 60.14
CA SER A 104 5.25 5.73 61.59
C SER A 104 5.49 4.27 61.91
N ILE A 105 6.68 3.95 62.42
CA ILE A 105 7.09 2.58 62.73
C ILE A 105 7.19 2.42 64.26
N PRO A 106 6.59 1.39 64.89
CA PRO A 106 6.44 1.29 66.35
C PRO A 106 7.71 1.47 67.20
N ILE A 107 8.89 1.14 66.66
CA ILE A 107 10.18 1.23 67.36
C ILE A 107 11.00 2.45 66.89
N VAL A 108 10.80 2.90 65.64
CA VAL A 108 11.58 3.98 65.02
C VAL A 108 10.88 5.34 65.17
N GLY A 109 9.58 5.39 65.47
CA GLY A 109 8.78 6.61 65.53
C GLY A 109 8.41 7.13 64.13
N SER A 110 7.92 8.36 64.06
CA SER A 110 7.53 9.00 62.80
C SER A 110 8.74 9.61 62.08
N PHE A 111 8.82 9.43 60.76
CA PHE A 111 9.81 10.04 59.89
C PHE A 111 9.19 10.34 58.52
N GLU A 112 9.73 11.33 57.83
CA GLU A 112 9.36 11.67 56.47
C GLU A 112 10.35 11.02 55.50
N LEU A 113 9.85 10.48 54.39
CA LEU A 113 10.64 9.85 53.34
C LEU A 113 10.26 10.46 51.99
N ASP A 114 11.27 10.95 51.28
CA ASP A 114 11.21 11.47 49.94
C ASP A 114 11.91 10.50 48.98
N LEU A 115 11.23 10.15 47.89
CA LEU A 115 11.81 9.52 46.71
C LEU A 115 11.86 10.56 45.60
N THR A 116 13.06 10.83 45.10
CA THR A 116 13.33 11.87 44.10
C THR A 116 14.17 11.33 42.95
N ASP A 117 14.26 12.07 41.86
CA ASP A 117 15.07 11.70 40.68
C ASP A 117 14.77 10.27 40.19
N ILE A 118 13.49 9.89 40.21
CA ILE A 118 13.04 8.57 39.78
C ILE A 118 13.06 8.53 38.24
N VAL A 119 13.92 7.70 37.66
CA VAL A 119 14.12 7.62 36.20
C VAL A 119 14.06 6.18 35.72
N VAL A 120 13.32 5.93 34.64
CA VAL A 120 13.34 4.64 33.95
C VAL A 120 14.59 4.55 33.07
N ASN A 121 15.57 3.73 33.46
CA ASN A 121 16.83 3.58 32.74
C ASN A 121 16.73 2.59 31.58
N ASN A 122 15.91 1.55 31.76
CA ASN A 122 15.70 0.51 30.75
C ASN A 122 14.26 0.02 30.81
N PHE A 123 13.69 -0.25 29.64
CA PHE A 123 12.36 -0.82 29.48
C PHE A 123 12.40 -1.90 28.39
N SER A 124 12.02 -3.12 28.75
CA SER A 124 12.14 -4.30 27.90
C SER A 124 10.77 -4.91 27.61
N CYS A 125 10.49 -5.09 26.32
CA CYS A 125 9.39 -5.89 25.79
C CYS A 125 9.93 -6.77 24.66
N SER A 126 9.45 -8.00 24.56
CA SER A 126 9.86 -8.94 23.51
C SER A 126 8.65 -9.45 22.74
N THR A 127 8.80 -9.56 21.42
CA THR A 127 7.79 -10.22 20.56
C THR A 127 7.62 -11.70 20.89
N SER A 128 8.64 -12.36 21.47
CA SER A 128 8.56 -13.77 21.88
C SER A 128 7.58 -14.03 23.02
N SER A 129 7.29 -13.00 23.82
CA SER A 129 6.34 -13.05 24.94
C SER A 129 5.07 -12.26 24.60
N ALA A 130 4.80 -12.04 23.32
CA ALA A 130 3.62 -11.34 22.85
C ALA A 130 2.79 -12.20 21.92
N ASN A 131 1.48 -12.01 21.98
CA ASN A 131 0.50 -12.63 21.10
C ASN A 131 -0.42 -11.54 20.59
N LEU A 132 -0.44 -11.35 19.27
CA LEU A 132 -1.39 -10.48 18.61
C LEU A 132 -2.45 -11.33 17.92
N THR A 133 -3.70 -11.20 18.34
CA THR A 133 -4.84 -11.93 17.79
C THR A 133 -5.71 -10.99 16.94
N ILE A 134 -6.16 -11.48 15.79
CA ILE A 134 -7.14 -10.80 14.93
C ILE A 134 -8.54 -11.16 15.43
N LEU A 135 -9.30 -10.17 15.91
CA LEU A 135 -10.62 -10.40 16.52
C LEU A 135 -11.76 -10.38 15.50
N GLY A 136 -11.53 -9.83 14.30
CA GLY A 136 -12.56 -9.59 13.29
C GLY A 136 -12.87 -8.10 13.13
N ASP A 137 -13.48 -7.72 12.01
CA ASP A 137 -13.99 -6.36 11.75
C ASP A 137 -12.97 -5.22 12.00
N GLY A 138 -11.70 -5.47 11.72
CA GLY A 138 -10.63 -4.47 11.92
C GLY A 138 -10.06 -4.40 13.34
N PHE A 139 -10.59 -5.18 14.29
CA PHE A 139 -10.10 -5.21 15.69
C PHE A 139 -8.97 -6.20 15.89
N PHE A 140 -7.98 -5.79 16.67
CA PHE A 140 -6.81 -6.57 17.05
C PHE A 140 -6.59 -6.51 18.56
N HIS A 141 -6.09 -7.60 19.13
CA HIS A 141 -5.77 -7.73 20.54
C HIS A 141 -4.34 -8.16 20.73
N LEU A 142 -3.51 -7.29 21.28
CA LEU A 142 -2.14 -7.59 21.68
C LEU A 142 -2.08 -7.84 23.18
N LEU A 143 -1.69 -9.07 23.53
CA LEU A 143 -1.32 -9.45 24.88
C LEU A 143 0.19 -9.67 24.93
N ALA A 144 0.88 -8.97 25.82
CA ALA A 144 2.31 -9.17 26.05
C ALA A 144 2.60 -9.46 27.52
N SER A 145 3.56 -10.34 27.78
CA SER A 145 4.02 -10.73 29.11
C SER A 145 5.54 -10.53 29.25
N ASP A 146 6.06 -10.80 30.44
CA ASP A 146 7.49 -10.71 30.79
C ASP A 146 8.11 -9.33 30.57
N ILE A 147 7.28 -8.28 30.68
CA ILE A 147 7.73 -6.90 30.55
C ILE A 147 8.49 -6.52 31.82
N SER A 148 9.58 -5.78 31.64
CA SER A 148 10.37 -5.29 32.78
C SER A 148 10.81 -3.84 32.59
N ALA A 149 10.91 -3.14 33.71
CA ALA A 149 11.40 -1.77 33.78
C ALA A 149 12.45 -1.65 34.90
N ASN A 150 13.63 -1.15 34.57
CA ASN A 150 14.67 -0.84 35.54
C ASN A 150 14.66 0.66 35.82
N LEU A 151 14.60 1.04 37.09
CA LEU A 151 14.59 2.41 37.54
C LEU A 151 15.74 2.68 38.52
N THR A 152 16.25 3.91 38.48
CA THR A 152 17.07 4.47 39.56
C THR A 152 16.30 5.58 40.25
N PHE A 153 16.60 5.79 41.52
CA PHE A 153 16.02 6.86 42.31
C PHE A 153 16.98 7.27 43.42
N LYS A 154 16.75 8.48 43.95
CA LYS A 154 17.35 8.96 45.19
C LYS A 154 16.33 8.89 46.30
N TRP A 155 16.80 8.63 47.51
CA TRP A 155 15.98 8.69 48.71
C TRP A 155 16.57 9.66 49.72
N HIS A 156 15.69 10.35 50.44
CA HIS A 156 16.02 11.19 51.57
C HIS A 156 15.02 10.93 52.69
N TRP A 157 15.47 10.73 53.91
CA TRP A 157 14.57 10.66 55.06
C TRP A 157 14.97 11.66 56.12
N THR A 158 13.97 12.19 56.84
CA THR A 158 14.17 13.12 57.94
C THR A 158 13.37 12.70 59.17
N LYS A 159 13.99 12.86 60.34
CA LYS A 159 13.36 12.68 61.65
C LYS A 159 13.97 13.67 62.65
N ALA A 160 13.21 14.69 63.02
CA ALA A 160 13.70 15.80 63.84
C ALA A 160 15.01 16.37 63.25
N SER A 161 16.13 16.29 63.96
CA SER A 161 17.44 16.78 63.49
C SER A 161 18.30 15.72 62.80
N LEU A 162 17.80 14.49 62.62
CA LEU A 162 18.50 13.41 61.93
C LEU A 162 17.98 13.29 60.49
N SER A 163 18.88 13.00 59.57
CA SER A 163 18.54 12.74 58.18
C SER A 163 19.47 11.71 57.56
N GLY A 164 19.00 11.03 56.52
CA GLY A 164 19.83 10.18 55.67
C GLY A 164 19.51 10.42 54.20
N THR A 165 20.48 10.11 53.34
CA THR A 165 20.34 10.18 51.88
C THR A 165 21.04 8.99 51.24
N GLY A 166 20.60 8.62 50.05
CA GLY A 166 21.33 7.69 49.21
C GLY A 166 20.62 7.41 47.90
N ASP A 167 21.15 6.43 47.18
CA ASP A 167 20.64 6.00 45.88
C ASP A 167 20.07 4.59 45.99
N GLY A 168 19.15 4.27 45.09
CA GLY A 168 18.57 2.95 44.96
C GLY A 168 18.25 2.58 43.52
N GLU A 169 18.13 1.29 43.30
CA GLU A 169 17.73 0.66 42.06
C GLU A 169 16.45 -0.14 42.29
N LEU A 170 15.59 -0.17 41.28
CA LEU A 170 14.35 -0.93 41.27
C LEU A 170 14.22 -1.69 39.96
N LEU A 171 13.85 -2.96 40.04
CA LEU A 171 13.37 -3.72 38.90
C LEU A 171 11.88 -4.02 39.09
N LEU A 172 11.06 -3.53 38.17
CA LEU A 172 9.69 -3.98 37.99
C LEU A 172 9.72 -5.17 37.03
N GLY A 173 9.13 -6.29 37.44
CA GLY A 173 9.12 -7.54 36.67
C GLY A 173 7.73 -8.17 36.56
N GLY A 174 7.63 -9.20 35.74
CA GLY A 174 6.36 -9.89 35.46
C GLY A 174 5.31 -8.96 34.85
N GLY A 175 5.74 -7.97 34.06
CA GLY A 175 4.83 -7.00 33.50
C GLY A 175 3.98 -7.55 32.36
N THR A 176 2.78 -7.02 32.22
CA THR A 176 1.85 -7.34 31.14
C THR A 176 1.36 -6.09 30.43
N ILE A 177 1.10 -6.21 29.13
CA ILE A 177 0.36 -5.23 28.33
C ILE A 177 -0.87 -5.93 27.77
N ASP A 178 -2.01 -5.24 27.88
CA ASP A 178 -3.26 -5.60 27.25
C ASP A 178 -3.70 -4.41 26.39
N TRP A 179 -3.53 -4.54 25.07
CA TRP A 179 -3.75 -3.48 24.10
C TRP A 179 -4.72 -3.93 23.03
N VAL A 180 -5.88 -3.28 22.97
CA VAL A 180 -6.89 -3.50 21.93
C VAL A 180 -6.97 -2.26 21.06
N PHE A 181 -6.89 -2.45 19.75
CA PHE A 181 -6.96 -1.37 18.78
C PHE A 181 -7.75 -1.79 17.54
N GLU A 182 -8.27 -0.79 16.84
CA GLU A 182 -8.98 -0.92 15.59
C GLU A 182 -8.11 -0.33 14.48
N LEU A 183 -7.95 -1.05 13.38
CA LEU A 183 -7.40 -0.51 12.14
C LEU A 183 -8.56 -0.20 11.20
N HIS A 184 -8.76 1.09 10.93
CA HIS A 184 -9.83 1.54 10.05
C HIS A 184 -9.30 2.52 8.99
N LYS A 185 -10.17 2.84 8.05
CA LYS A 185 -9.93 3.88 7.05
C LYS A 185 -10.44 5.22 7.58
N ASP A 186 -9.55 6.19 7.72
CA ASP A 186 -9.97 7.55 8.03
C ASP A 186 -10.66 8.18 6.81
N GLU A 187 -11.90 8.64 6.97
CA GLU A 187 -12.71 9.18 5.87
C GLU A 187 -12.20 10.54 5.37
N ALA A 188 -11.52 11.34 6.20
CA ALA A 188 -11.02 12.64 5.80
C ALA A 188 -9.69 12.53 5.05
N LEU A 189 -8.79 11.68 5.54
CA LEU A 189 -7.46 11.46 5.01
C LEU A 189 -7.43 10.38 3.92
N GLN A 190 -8.48 9.56 3.81
CA GLN A 190 -8.58 8.40 2.94
C GLN A 190 -7.39 7.44 3.13
N LYS A 191 -6.96 7.26 4.39
CA LYS A 191 -5.71 6.61 4.78
C LYS A 191 -5.90 5.67 5.98
N PRO A 192 -4.97 4.72 6.20
CA PRO A 192 -5.04 3.83 7.36
C PRO A 192 -4.79 4.60 8.63
N GLN A 193 -5.62 4.35 9.64
CA GLN A 193 -5.39 4.81 10.99
C GLN A 193 -5.60 3.67 11.97
N LEU A 194 -4.63 3.53 12.87
CA LEU A 194 -4.77 2.77 14.10
C LEU A 194 -5.44 3.68 15.13
N GLN A 195 -6.54 3.19 15.68
CA GLN A 195 -7.25 3.81 16.80
C GLN A 195 -7.20 2.88 18.00
N VAL A 196 -6.80 3.42 19.14
CA VAL A 196 -6.77 2.67 20.40
C VAL A 196 -8.18 2.54 20.95
N VAL A 197 -8.54 1.32 21.34
CA VAL A 197 -9.80 1.01 22.03
C VAL A 197 -9.53 0.93 23.52
N THR A 198 -8.50 0.18 23.92
CA THR A 198 -8.03 0.11 25.31
C THR A 198 -6.53 -0.13 25.35
N ALA A 199 -5.84 0.50 26.30
CA ALA A 199 -4.43 0.26 26.59
C ALA A 199 -4.25 0.14 28.10
N ASN A 200 -3.87 -1.05 28.56
CA ASN A 200 -3.62 -1.32 29.97
C ASN A 200 -2.23 -1.94 30.15
N SER A 201 -1.64 -1.68 31.31
CA SER A 201 -0.41 -2.35 31.72
C SER A 201 -0.38 -2.65 33.20
N ALA A 202 0.26 -3.76 33.54
CA ALA A 202 0.50 -4.18 34.92
C ALA A 202 1.93 -4.65 35.12
N PHE A 203 2.36 -4.65 36.37
CA PHE A 203 3.59 -5.28 36.84
C PHE A 203 3.25 -6.13 38.04
N ASP A 204 3.88 -7.29 38.18
CA ASP A 204 3.56 -8.22 39.26
C ASP A 204 4.57 -8.13 40.40
N SER A 205 5.86 -8.00 40.07
CA SER A 205 6.94 -7.98 41.05
C SER A 205 7.68 -6.64 41.12
N VAL A 206 8.26 -6.40 42.30
CA VAL A 206 9.10 -5.24 42.60
C VAL A 206 10.34 -5.74 43.34
N ASP A 207 11.49 -5.67 42.69
CA ASP A 207 12.78 -6.01 43.29
C ASP A 207 13.56 -4.73 43.60
N LEU A 208 13.73 -4.45 44.89
CA LEU A 208 14.33 -3.23 45.40
C LEU A 208 15.76 -3.47 45.88
N LYS A 209 16.69 -2.60 45.50
CA LYS A 209 18.07 -2.59 45.98
C LYS A 209 18.46 -1.19 46.47
N ILE A 210 18.83 -1.09 47.74
CA ILE A 210 19.29 0.16 48.36
C ILE A 210 20.80 0.07 48.60
N HIS A 211 21.58 1.01 48.08
CA HIS A 211 23.04 1.01 48.20
C HIS A 211 23.50 1.70 49.50
N SER A 212 23.10 1.16 50.66
CA SER A 212 23.59 1.64 51.95
C SER A 212 23.57 0.55 53.02
N TYR A 213 24.25 0.79 54.15
CA TYR A 213 24.09 0.00 55.39
C TYR A 213 22.72 0.29 56.05
N SER A 214 21.64 0.30 55.26
CA SER A 214 20.31 0.70 55.70
C SER A 214 19.69 -0.36 56.61
N ALA A 215 18.91 0.12 57.57
CA ALA A 215 18.10 -0.72 58.42
C ALA A 215 16.83 -1.19 57.69
N ASP A 216 16.34 -2.39 58.03
CA ASP A 216 15.16 -3.04 57.42
C ASP A 216 13.92 -2.13 57.33
N TRP A 217 13.77 -1.21 58.28
CA TRP A 217 12.66 -0.26 58.30
C TRP A 217 12.65 0.70 57.10
N LEU A 218 13.81 1.10 56.59
CA LEU A 218 13.93 1.97 55.41
C LEU A 218 13.57 1.19 54.15
N TYR A 219 14.04 -0.06 54.05
CA TYR A 219 13.68 -0.95 52.96
C TYR A 219 12.15 -1.13 52.86
N GLN A 220 11.49 -1.39 53.99
CA GLN A 220 10.03 -1.56 54.03
C GLN A 220 9.27 -0.27 53.66
N ALA A 221 9.73 0.89 54.12
CA ALA A 221 9.10 2.17 53.80
C ALA A 221 9.24 2.53 52.31
N VAL A 222 10.44 2.35 51.76
CA VAL A 222 10.73 2.56 50.33
C VAL A 222 9.91 1.58 49.48
N LEU A 223 9.90 0.29 49.82
CA LEU A 223 9.11 -0.73 49.12
C LEU A 223 7.60 -0.42 49.15
N THR A 224 7.10 0.14 50.25
CA THR A 224 5.69 0.56 50.37
C THR A 224 5.38 1.71 49.40
N LEU A 225 6.22 2.75 49.35
CA LEU A 225 6.04 3.86 48.39
C LEU A 225 6.07 3.37 46.95
N PHE A 226 6.96 2.43 46.63
CA PHE A 226 7.03 1.86 45.29
C PHE A 226 5.77 1.11 44.91
N ASN A 227 5.26 0.24 45.79
CA ASN A 227 4.04 -0.52 45.52
C ASN A 227 2.78 0.35 45.43
N GLU A 228 2.70 1.44 46.20
CA GLU A 228 1.52 2.29 46.23
C GLU A 228 1.48 3.37 45.14
N ALA A 229 2.62 3.98 44.81
CA ALA A 229 2.68 5.18 43.99
C ALA A 229 3.51 5.00 42.71
N VAL A 230 4.78 4.64 42.85
CA VAL A 230 5.73 4.65 41.72
C VAL A 230 5.37 3.59 40.67
N LYS A 231 5.04 2.36 41.12
CA LYS A 231 4.58 1.28 40.22
C LYS A 231 3.38 1.73 39.38
N ARG A 232 2.39 2.38 40.01
CA ARG A 232 1.21 2.91 39.33
C ARG A 232 1.56 4.01 38.33
N GLN A 233 2.51 4.89 38.66
CA GLN A 233 2.96 5.94 37.73
C GLN A 233 3.67 5.35 36.50
N VAL A 234 4.49 4.31 36.68
CA VAL A 234 5.11 3.61 35.54
C VAL A 234 4.06 2.92 34.67
N GLN A 235 3.09 2.22 35.28
CA GLN A 235 1.95 1.62 34.56
C GLN A 235 1.16 2.66 33.77
N ASN A 236 0.85 3.81 34.38
CA ASN A 236 0.14 4.89 33.70
C ASN A 236 0.98 5.47 32.55
N GLY A 237 2.29 5.60 32.72
CA GLY A 237 3.20 6.06 31.67
C GLY A 237 3.26 5.13 30.46
N VAL A 238 3.33 3.81 30.71
CA VAL A 238 3.27 2.79 29.64
C VAL A 238 1.93 2.83 28.92
N SER A 239 0.83 2.88 29.68
CA SER A 239 -0.53 2.90 29.11
C SER A 239 -0.77 4.19 28.30
N ALA A 240 -0.32 5.34 28.79
CA ALA A 240 -0.39 6.62 28.05
C ALA A 240 0.44 6.59 26.76
N ALA A 241 1.64 6.00 26.79
CA ALA A 241 2.46 5.85 25.59
C ALA A 241 1.79 4.97 24.53
N LEU A 242 1.07 3.91 24.95
CA LEU A 242 0.28 3.04 24.07
C LEU A 242 -1.02 3.69 23.59
N ASP A 243 -1.54 4.68 24.30
CA ASP A 243 -2.77 5.41 23.95
C ASP A 243 -2.49 6.58 22.99
N GLY A 244 -1.32 7.20 23.07
CA GLY A 244 -0.96 8.39 22.31
C GLY A 244 0.22 8.22 21.35
N GLU A 245 1.44 8.13 21.91
CA GLU A 245 2.67 8.27 21.13
C GLU A 245 2.97 7.10 20.19
N VAL A 246 2.74 5.86 20.65
CA VAL A 246 2.95 4.67 19.81
C VAL A 246 1.97 4.68 18.62
N PRO A 247 0.64 4.85 18.81
CA PRO A 247 -0.31 5.04 17.72
C PRO A 247 0.08 6.18 16.78
N ALA A 248 0.48 7.35 17.30
CA ALA A 248 0.84 8.48 16.45
C ALA A 248 2.01 8.17 15.52
N ARG A 249 3.02 7.44 16.01
CA ARG A 249 4.17 7.01 15.19
C ARG A 249 3.78 5.94 14.18
N ILE A 250 2.95 4.98 14.56
CA ILE A 250 2.40 3.98 13.63
C ILE A 250 1.57 4.67 12.54
N ASN A 251 0.71 5.62 12.92
CA ASN A 251 -0.12 6.41 12.02
C ASN A 251 0.71 7.31 11.10
N ALA A 252 1.91 7.72 11.49
CA ALA A 252 2.84 8.39 10.58
C ALA A 252 3.42 7.45 9.51
N VAL A 253 3.77 6.20 9.88
CA VAL A 253 4.20 5.17 8.92
C VAL A 253 3.07 4.84 7.96
N LEU A 254 1.89 4.55 8.51
CA LEU A 254 0.63 4.30 7.79
C LEU A 254 0.24 5.49 6.89
N GLY A 255 0.42 6.72 7.38
CA GLY A 255 0.15 7.95 6.62
C GLY A 255 1.11 8.20 5.46
N SER A 256 2.30 7.57 5.46
CA SER A 256 3.27 7.66 4.36
C SER A 256 2.87 6.83 3.12
N LEU A 257 1.82 6.01 3.24
CA LEU A 257 1.32 5.17 2.17
C LEU A 257 0.57 6.02 1.11
N PRO A 258 0.93 5.91 -0.18
CA PRO A 258 0.31 6.61 -1.29
C PRO A 258 -1.07 6.06 -1.61
N THR A 259 -2.06 6.94 -1.72
CA THR A 259 -3.45 6.57 -2.04
C THR A 259 -3.75 6.60 -3.54
N LYS A 260 -2.83 7.17 -4.35
CA LYS A 260 -2.90 7.25 -5.80
C LYS A 260 -1.52 6.99 -6.40
N LEU A 261 -1.48 6.32 -7.55
CA LEU A 261 -0.28 6.08 -8.34
C LEU A 261 -0.41 6.81 -9.67
N GLU A 262 0.69 7.32 -10.19
CA GLU A 262 0.72 7.90 -11.53
C GLU A 262 1.52 6.97 -12.44
N VAL A 263 0.87 6.46 -13.49
CA VAL A 263 1.49 5.56 -14.47
C VAL A 263 1.64 6.31 -15.79
N ARG A 264 2.87 6.71 -16.15
CA ARG A 264 3.17 7.53 -17.34
C ARG A 264 2.24 8.77 -17.51
N GLY A 265 1.93 9.47 -16.42
CA GLY A 265 1.02 10.62 -16.47
C GLY A 265 -0.46 10.29 -16.44
N LEU A 266 -0.83 9.01 -16.29
CA LEU A 266 -2.21 8.56 -16.09
C LEU A 266 -2.44 8.30 -14.59
N PRO A 267 -3.37 9.02 -13.95
CA PRO A 267 -3.78 8.70 -12.58
C PRO A 267 -4.42 7.31 -12.53
N PHE A 268 -3.83 6.44 -11.72
CA PHE A 268 -4.33 5.13 -11.37
C PHE A 268 -4.63 5.11 -9.87
N SER A 269 -5.86 4.77 -9.54
CA SER A 269 -6.28 4.56 -8.15
C SER A 269 -6.96 3.22 -8.03
N THR A 270 -7.32 2.89 -6.81
CA THR A 270 -7.89 1.61 -6.47
C THR A 270 -8.99 1.82 -5.45
N SER A 271 -10.06 1.03 -5.58
CA SER A 271 -11.23 1.06 -4.71
C SER A 271 -11.41 -0.32 -4.10
N PHE A 272 -11.26 -0.44 -2.79
CA PHE A 272 -11.55 -1.69 -2.06
C PHE A 272 -12.99 -1.68 -1.58
N GLU A 273 -13.63 -2.82 -1.73
CA GLU A 273 -15.05 -2.94 -1.45
C GLU A 273 -15.26 -3.65 -0.11
N TYR A 274 -14.40 -4.61 0.24
CA TYR A 274 -14.56 -5.43 1.44
C TYR A 274 -13.24 -6.02 1.94
N SER A 275 -13.26 -6.40 3.22
CA SER A 275 -12.16 -7.04 3.93
C SER A 275 -12.66 -8.27 4.68
N ILE A 276 -11.86 -9.33 4.70
CA ILE A 276 -12.09 -10.56 5.43
C ILE A 276 -11.02 -10.64 6.51
N TYR A 277 -11.46 -10.91 7.73
CA TYR A 277 -10.57 -11.08 8.88
C TYR A 277 -10.66 -12.53 9.33
N THR A 278 -9.52 -13.22 9.33
CA THR A 278 -9.38 -14.57 9.88
C THR A 278 -8.36 -14.53 11.00
N SER A 279 -8.23 -15.63 11.76
CA SER A 279 -7.19 -15.73 12.79
C SER A 279 -5.76 -15.81 12.22
N ALA A 280 -5.59 -16.04 10.93
CA ALA A 280 -4.28 -16.24 10.30
C ALA A 280 -3.88 -15.11 9.34
N PHE A 281 -4.86 -14.42 8.76
CA PHE A 281 -4.64 -13.36 7.79
C PHE A 281 -5.82 -12.40 7.70
N VAL A 282 -5.55 -11.22 7.15
CA VAL A 282 -6.53 -10.25 6.67
C VAL A 282 -6.44 -10.20 5.14
N LEU A 283 -7.56 -10.41 4.46
CA LEU A 283 -7.68 -10.32 3.00
C LEU A 283 -8.51 -9.09 2.65
N VAL A 284 -7.98 -8.20 1.82
CA VAL A 284 -8.68 -7.01 1.34
C VAL A 284 -8.82 -7.08 -0.16
N LYS A 285 -10.03 -6.84 -0.69
CA LYS A 285 -10.37 -7.00 -2.10
C LYS A 285 -10.94 -5.72 -2.70
N GLY A 286 -10.55 -5.44 -3.94
CA GLY A 286 -10.90 -4.21 -4.64
C GLY A 286 -10.67 -4.25 -6.14
N PHE A 287 -10.76 -3.08 -6.77
CA PHE A 287 -10.68 -2.86 -8.21
C PHE A 287 -9.76 -1.69 -8.53
N GLY A 288 -9.12 -1.73 -9.70
CA GLY A 288 -8.41 -0.58 -10.25
C GLY A 288 -9.36 0.39 -10.94
N GLU A 289 -9.04 1.68 -10.88
CA GLU A 289 -9.76 2.77 -11.54
C GLU A 289 -8.77 3.68 -12.25
N VAL A 290 -9.13 4.15 -13.44
CA VAL A 290 -8.30 5.04 -14.27
C VAL A 290 -9.08 6.30 -14.65
N GLU A 291 -8.39 7.43 -14.62
CA GLU A 291 -8.91 8.70 -15.12
C GLU A 291 -8.59 8.81 -16.62
N VAL A 292 -9.62 8.76 -17.48
CA VAL A 292 -9.44 8.89 -18.93
C VAL A 292 -9.88 10.29 -19.37
N PRO A 293 -9.06 11.06 -20.10
CA PRO A 293 -9.47 12.37 -20.61
C PRO A 293 -10.66 12.27 -21.58
N ASP A 294 -11.69 13.09 -21.38
CA ASP A 294 -12.92 13.13 -22.21
C ASP A 294 -12.69 13.58 -23.68
N GLN A 295 -11.51 14.10 -24.01
CA GLN A 295 -11.27 14.86 -25.25
C GLN A 295 -11.44 14.09 -26.58
N LEU A 296 -11.60 12.77 -26.59
CA LEU A 296 -11.80 12.00 -27.83
C LEU A 296 -13.27 11.71 -28.17
N GLN A 297 -14.22 11.88 -27.24
CA GLN A 297 -15.65 11.73 -27.58
C GLN A 297 -16.17 12.88 -28.47
N ALA A 298 -15.58 14.07 -28.36
CA ALA A 298 -15.93 15.21 -29.22
C ALA A 298 -15.44 15.04 -30.67
N ALA A 299 -14.26 14.44 -30.89
CA ALA A 299 -13.71 14.21 -32.22
C ALA A 299 -14.51 13.15 -33.01
N ALA A 300 -14.98 12.09 -32.33
CA ALA A 300 -15.84 11.08 -32.94
C ALA A 300 -17.26 11.62 -33.27
N ALA A 301 -17.80 12.51 -32.44
CA ALA A 301 -19.09 13.17 -32.71
C ALA A 301 -19.01 14.20 -33.84
N ALA A 302 -17.89 14.92 -33.97
CA ALA A 302 -17.67 15.89 -35.04
C ALA A 302 -17.44 15.22 -36.42
N ALA A 303 -16.89 14.00 -36.45
CA ALA A 303 -16.74 13.21 -37.67
C ALA A 303 -18.07 12.60 -38.18
N ALA A 304 -19.14 12.65 -37.38
CA ALA A 304 -20.46 12.08 -37.70
C ALA A 304 -21.46 13.09 -38.30
N LEU A 305 -21.04 14.31 -38.65
CA LEU A 305 -21.90 15.25 -39.36
C LEU A 305 -21.91 14.97 -40.87
N PRO A 306 -23.08 14.78 -41.51
CA PRO A 306 -23.15 14.53 -42.94
C PRO A 306 -22.93 15.81 -43.76
N GLN A 307 -22.13 15.68 -44.82
CA GLN A 307 -21.85 16.70 -45.84
C GLN A 307 -23.14 17.27 -46.49
N PRO A 308 -23.08 18.51 -47.03
CA PRO A 308 -24.27 19.25 -47.46
C PRO A 308 -24.86 18.68 -48.76
N GLN A 309 -26.10 18.19 -48.68
CA GLN A 309 -26.84 17.80 -49.89
C GLN A 309 -27.30 19.02 -50.68
N ARG A 310 -26.92 19.01 -51.96
CA ARG A 310 -27.35 19.92 -53.02
C ARG A 310 -28.88 20.06 -53.09
N ARG A 311 -29.33 21.31 -53.09
CA ARG A 311 -30.58 21.88 -53.64
C ARG A 311 -31.42 20.93 -54.51
N ARG A 312 -32.69 20.78 -54.13
CA ARG A 312 -33.81 20.77 -55.09
C ARG A 312 -34.90 21.75 -54.62
N LEU A 313 -35.14 22.77 -55.44
CA LEU A 313 -36.35 23.58 -55.39
C LEU A 313 -37.54 22.73 -55.85
N THR A 314 -38.64 22.77 -55.10
CA THR A 314 -40.01 22.82 -55.65
C THR A 314 -40.98 23.35 -54.59
N SER A 315 -42.01 24.02 -55.09
CA SER A 315 -42.85 25.06 -54.50
C SER A 315 -44.13 24.58 -53.78
N SER A 316 -44.65 25.46 -52.90
CA SER A 316 -46.09 25.65 -52.53
C SER A 316 -46.71 24.55 -51.65
N THR A 317 -47.53 24.77 -50.60
CA THR A 317 -48.53 25.82 -50.32
C THR A 317 -48.94 25.80 -48.83
N ARG A 318 -48.95 26.98 -48.18
CA ARG A 318 -49.90 27.56 -47.19
C ARG A 318 -50.79 26.67 -46.29
N THR A 319 -50.68 26.85 -44.96
CA THR A 319 -51.68 27.42 -43.99
C THR A 319 -51.10 27.28 -42.57
N GLY A 320 -50.81 28.38 -41.85
CA GLY A 320 -51.65 28.93 -40.75
C GLY A 320 -51.34 28.20 -39.43
N THR A 321 -50.95 28.78 -38.30
CA THR A 321 -51.26 30.07 -37.67
C THR A 321 -50.36 30.22 -36.43
N ASP A 322 -49.87 31.44 -36.19
CA ASP A 322 -49.69 32.17 -34.92
C ASP A 322 -49.25 31.36 -33.66
N THR A 323 -48.21 31.75 -32.91
CA THR A 323 -48.11 33.05 -32.23
C THR A 323 -46.68 33.35 -31.79
N SER A 324 -46.38 34.64 -31.79
CA SER A 324 -45.12 35.35 -31.65
C SER A 324 -44.68 35.67 -30.21
N SER A 325 -43.46 36.23 -30.13
CA SER A 325 -42.86 37.13 -29.13
C SER A 325 -41.98 36.46 -28.07
N ASP A 326 -40.80 36.97 -27.73
CA ASP A 326 -39.97 38.01 -28.34
C ASP A 326 -38.54 37.89 -27.79
N SER A 327 -37.57 38.29 -28.60
CA SER A 327 -36.14 38.38 -28.29
C SER A 327 -35.80 39.57 -27.38
N SER A 328 -34.79 39.44 -26.51
CA SER A 328 -33.69 40.43 -26.43
C SER A 328 -32.49 39.90 -25.62
N SER A 329 -31.34 40.20 -26.21
CA SER A 329 -29.95 39.84 -25.92
C SER A 329 -29.27 40.70 -24.83
N SER A 330 -27.96 40.44 -24.65
CA SER A 330 -26.86 41.29 -24.12
C SER A 330 -26.67 41.35 -22.60
N ASP A 331 -25.48 41.27 -22.00
CA ASP A 331 -24.10 40.90 -22.39
C ASP A 331 -23.27 40.84 -21.07
N ASP A 332 -22.01 40.38 -21.15
CA ASP A 332 -20.91 40.46 -20.15
C ASP A 332 -20.96 39.46 -18.97
N GLY A 333 -19.94 38.65 -18.64
CA GLY A 333 -18.52 38.66 -19.01
C GLY A 333 -17.66 38.52 -17.75
N ALA A 334 -17.25 37.28 -17.41
CA ALA A 334 -16.13 36.86 -16.52
C ALA A 334 -16.50 35.44 -16.03
N GLY A 335 -15.85 34.35 -16.43
CA GLY A 335 -14.42 34.10 -16.26
C GLY A 335 -14.26 32.93 -15.29
N ASP A 336 -14.89 31.80 -15.59
CA ASP A 336 -14.65 30.52 -14.93
C ASP A 336 -14.15 29.54 -16.00
N GLU A 337 -12.83 29.42 -16.14
CA GLU A 337 -12.23 28.20 -16.67
C GLU A 337 -12.54 27.09 -15.65
N ALA A 338 -13.72 26.48 -15.80
CA ALA A 338 -14.03 25.23 -15.16
C ALA A 338 -13.06 24.19 -15.73
N GLU A 339 -11.97 23.96 -15.01
CA GLU A 339 -11.09 22.82 -15.15
C GLU A 339 -11.99 21.58 -15.28
N ALA A 340 -12.04 21.00 -16.49
CA ALA A 340 -12.88 19.86 -16.76
C ALA A 340 -12.38 18.71 -15.87
N VAL A 341 -13.09 18.49 -14.76
CA VAL A 341 -12.79 17.43 -13.81
C VAL A 341 -12.83 16.12 -14.59
N ALA A 342 -11.65 15.53 -14.84
CA ALA A 342 -11.52 14.25 -15.52
C ALA A 342 -12.39 13.23 -14.77
N GLN A 343 -13.44 12.73 -15.42
CA GLN A 343 -14.31 11.75 -14.79
C GLN A 343 -13.60 10.39 -14.74
N MET A 344 -13.48 9.82 -13.54
CA MET A 344 -13.02 8.45 -13.37
C MET A 344 -13.95 7.52 -14.12
N THR A 345 -13.44 6.81 -15.13
CA THR A 345 -14.24 5.89 -15.93
C THR A 345 -14.02 4.48 -15.43
N ARG A 346 -15.10 3.78 -15.07
CA ARG A 346 -15.02 2.38 -14.64
C ARG A 346 -14.48 1.51 -15.77
N CYS A 347 -13.53 0.66 -15.43
CA CYS A 347 -12.90 -0.28 -16.35
C CYS A 347 -13.93 -1.18 -17.07
N PRO A 348 -13.80 -1.39 -18.39
CA PRO A 348 -14.72 -2.25 -19.15
C PRO A 348 -14.41 -3.75 -19.01
N PHE A 349 -13.33 -4.12 -18.30
CA PHE A 349 -12.89 -5.50 -18.15
C PHE A 349 -13.47 -6.13 -16.89
N GLU A 350 -14.10 -7.29 -17.04
CA GLU A 350 -14.62 -8.07 -15.92
C GLU A 350 -13.49 -8.84 -15.23
N SER A 351 -13.56 -8.93 -13.91
CA SER A 351 -12.64 -9.74 -13.11
C SER A 351 -13.25 -11.09 -12.75
N SER A 352 -12.40 -12.04 -12.38
CA SER A 352 -12.79 -13.33 -11.81
C SER A 352 -12.45 -13.40 -10.31
N PRO A 353 -12.95 -14.40 -9.57
CA PRO A 353 -12.50 -14.67 -8.21
C PRO A 353 -11.03 -15.14 -8.16
N LEU A 354 -10.36 -14.93 -7.02
CA LEU A 354 -9.00 -15.41 -6.79
C LEU A 354 -9.01 -16.96 -6.69
N PRO A 355 -8.18 -17.70 -7.46
CA PRO A 355 -8.18 -19.16 -7.48
C PRO A 355 -7.36 -19.75 -6.31
N LEU A 356 -7.45 -19.15 -5.12
CA LEU A 356 -6.77 -19.59 -3.90
C LEU A 356 -7.77 -19.63 -2.76
N ASP A 357 -7.78 -20.74 -2.04
CA ASP A 357 -8.58 -20.90 -0.82
C ASP A 357 -7.87 -20.27 0.39
N GLY A 358 -8.61 -20.13 1.49
CA GLY A 358 -8.08 -19.58 2.74
C GLY A 358 -6.83 -20.31 3.27
N ALA A 359 -6.72 -21.62 3.06
CA ALA A 359 -5.57 -22.41 3.52
C ALA A 359 -4.30 -22.11 2.70
N ALA A 360 -4.42 -22.02 1.38
CA ALA A 360 -3.34 -21.61 0.50
C ALA A 360 -2.90 -20.17 0.80
N LEU A 361 -3.86 -19.26 1.02
CA LEU A 361 -3.54 -17.89 1.42
C LEU A 361 -2.80 -17.84 2.76
N ALA A 362 -3.23 -18.60 3.76
CA ALA A 362 -2.61 -18.61 5.09
C ALA A 362 -1.20 -19.25 5.13
N SER A 363 -0.94 -20.22 4.26
CA SER A 363 0.30 -21.02 4.28
C SER A 363 1.51 -20.37 3.59
N ASP A 364 1.31 -19.31 2.82
CA ASP A 364 2.41 -18.56 2.20
C ASP A 364 3.27 -17.89 3.30
N PRO A 365 4.61 -18.10 3.30
CA PRO A 365 5.47 -17.66 4.41
C PRO A 365 5.80 -16.16 4.41
N ALA A 366 5.39 -15.40 3.38
CA ALA A 366 5.68 -13.97 3.31
C ALA A 366 4.71 -13.18 4.17
N MET A 367 5.19 -12.08 4.74
CA MET A 367 4.34 -11.19 5.55
C MET A 367 3.10 -10.70 4.79
N THR A 368 3.24 -10.39 3.50
CA THR A 368 2.13 -9.93 2.66
C THR A 368 2.20 -10.48 1.24
N SER A 369 1.04 -10.54 0.58
CA SER A 369 0.92 -10.83 -0.85
C SER A 369 -0.04 -9.85 -1.51
N VAL A 370 0.29 -9.42 -2.72
CA VAL A 370 -0.58 -8.63 -3.59
C VAL A 370 -0.90 -9.46 -4.82
N TYR A 371 -2.18 -9.63 -5.08
CA TYR A 371 -2.72 -10.32 -6.25
C TYR A 371 -3.36 -9.29 -7.16
N VAL A 372 -3.00 -9.33 -8.44
CA VAL A 372 -3.51 -8.43 -9.47
C VAL A 372 -4.14 -9.28 -10.57
N HIS A 373 -5.43 -9.08 -10.80
CA HIS A 373 -6.15 -9.73 -11.89
C HIS A 373 -5.74 -9.10 -13.23
N GLU A 374 -5.71 -9.89 -14.30
CA GLU A 374 -5.36 -9.42 -15.66
C GLU A 374 -6.28 -8.28 -16.13
N ALA A 375 -7.55 -8.27 -15.72
CA ALA A 375 -8.49 -7.17 -15.98
C ALA A 375 -7.99 -5.81 -15.48
N THR A 376 -7.26 -5.78 -14.36
CA THR A 376 -6.65 -4.54 -13.84
C THR A 376 -5.52 -4.07 -14.75
N ALA A 377 -4.65 -4.98 -15.20
CA ALA A 377 -3.58 -4.66 -16.15
C ALA A 377 -4.15 -4.21 -17.51
N ASN A 378 -5.17 -4.91 -18.01
CA ASN A 378 -5.89 -4.57 -19.22
C ASN A 378 -6.58 -3.20 -19.13
N CYS A 379 -7.15 -2.87 -17.97
CA CYS A 379 -7.74 -1.55 -17.75
C CYS A 379 -6.70 -0.43 -17.79
N LEU A 380 -5.54 -0.65 -17.17
CA LEU A 380 -4.44 0.30 -17.21
C LEU A 380 -3.95 0.54 -18.64
N LEU A 381 -3.76 -0.53 -19.42
CA LEU A 381 -3.34 -0.44 -20.82
C LEU A 381 -4.39 0.25 -21.70
N TRP A 382 -5.67 -0.02 -21.46
CA TRP A 382 -6.77 0.68 -22.11
C TRP A 382 -6.77 2.18 -21.82
N GLY A 383 -6.59 2.57 -20.55
CA GLY A 383 -6.47 3.97 -20.15
C GLY A 383 -5.28 4.66 -20.82
N LEU A 384 -4.11 4.01 -20.80
CA LEU A 384 -2.88 4.53 -21.43
C LEU A 384 -3.03 4.67 -22.96
N HIS A 385 -3.66 3.70 -23.62
CA HIS A 385 -3.93 3.76 -25.06
C HIS A 385 -4.85 4.95 -25.38
N ARG A 386 -5.98 5.08 -24.67
CA ARG A 386 -6.94 6.18 -24.87
C ARG A 386 -6.36 7.56 -24.56
N ALA A 387 -5.41 7.64 -23.63
CA ALA A 387 -4.68 8.86 -23.32
C ALA A 387 -3.54 9.16 -24.31
N GLY A 388 -3.32 8.33 -25.34
CA GLY A 388 -2.24 8.49 -26.32
C GLY A 388 -0.84 8.31 -25.72
N LYS A 389 -0.74 7.66 -24.54
CA LYS A 389 0.53 7.49 -23.79
C LYS A 389 1.31 6.26 -24.23
N LEU A 390 0.74 5.39 -25.08
CA LEU A 390 1.41 4.22 -25.66
C LEU A 390 2.11 4.54 -26.99
N ALA A 391 2.75 5.70 -27.07
CA ALA A 391 3.66 6.08 -28.14
C ALA A 391 5.03 6.43 -27.55
N PHE A 392 6.10 6.06 -28.27
CA PHE A 392 7.47 6.41 -27.91
C PHE A 392 8.35 6.52 -29.16
N ALA A 393 9.42 7.31 -29.05
CA ALA A 393 10.39 7.52 -30.12
C ALA A 393 11.78 7.11 -29.64
N LEU A 394 12.41 6.17 -30.35
CA LEU A 394 13.79 5.76 -30.12
C LEU A 394 14.70 6.56 -31.04
N LYS A 395 15.71 7.21 -30.47
CA LYS A 395 16.76 7.93 -31.19
C LYS A 395 18.12 7.28 -30.92
N ASP A 396 19.11 7.58 -31.75
CA ASP A 396 20.50 7.22 -31.48
C ASP A 396 20.92 7.66 -30.06
N GLY A 397 21.57 6.76 -29.31
CA GLY A 397 21.97 7.00 -27.92
C GLY A 397 20.86 6.84 -26.86
N THR A 398 19.60 6.58 -27.25
CA THR A 398 18.51 6.34 -26.28
C THR A 398 18.66 4.99 -25.57
N VAL A 399 19.19 3.99 -26.28
CA VAL A 399 19.52 2.67 -25.72
C VAL A 399 21.04 2.54 -25.65
N PRO A 400 21.63 2.34 -24.44
CA PRO A 400 23.08 2.21 -24.30
C PRO A 400 23.65 1.10 -25.17
N GLY A 401 24.65 1.43 -26.00
CA GLY A 401 25.34 0.46 -26.86
C GLY A 401 24.63 0.13 -28.18
N LEU A 402 23.43 0.68 -28.44
CA LEU A 402 22.73 0.54 -29.71
C LEU A 402 22.83 1.83 -30.52
N SER A 403 23.51 1.77 -31.67
CA SER A 403 23.51 2.89 -32.62
C SER A 403 22.35 2.74 -33.61
N ILE A 404 21.53 3.77 -33.72
CA ILE A 404 20.36 3.82 -34.61
C ILE A 404 20.68 4.76 -35.77
N THR A 405 21.39 4.23 -36.77
CA THR A 405 21.83 4.97 -37.97
C THR A 405 21.40 4.26 -39.25
N THR A 406 21.45 4.98 -40.36
CA THR A 406 21.11 4.42 -41.67
C THR A 406 22.00 3.24 -42.06
N ASP A 407 23.28 3.29 -41.69
CA ASP A 407 24.25 2.20 -41.94
C ASP A 407 23.90 0.91 -41.17
N VAL A 408 23.48 1.03 -39.91
CA VAL A 408 23.09 -0.13 -39.09
C VAL A 408 21.79 -0.75 -39.59
N LEU A 409 20.83 0.09 -39.99
CA LEU A 409 19.53 -0.35 -40.52
C LEU A 409 19.62 -0.85 -41.97
N ALA A 410 20.79 -0.78 -42.63
CA ALA A 410 20.99 -1.27 -43.98
C ALA A 410 20.62 -2.76 -44.14
N MET A 411 20.78 -3.56 -43.08
CA MET A 411 20.37 -4.97 -43.11
C MET A 411 18.85 -5.12 -43.28
N LEU A 412 18.07 -4.20 -42.71
CA LEU A 412 16.61 -4.22 -42.70
C LEU A 412 15.97 -3.38 -43.81
N VAL A 413 16.72 -2.40 -44.34
CA VAL A 413 16.32 -1.53 -45.43
C VAL A 413 17.57 -1.25 -46.30
N PRO A 414 17.90 -2.14 -47.27
CA PRO A 414 19.20 -2.10 -47.98
C PRO A 414 19.51 -0.80 -48.72
N GLU A 415 18.50 -0.10 -49.22
CA GLU A 415 18.67 1.12 -50.01
C GLU A 415 18.87 2.37 -49.13
N LEU A 416 18.67 2.25 -47.81
CA LEU A 416 18.65 3.37 -46.88
C LEU A 416 19.99 4.15 -46.81
N PRO A 417 21.17 3.51 -46.68
CA PRO A 417 22.46 4.24 -46.65
C PRO A 417 22.81 4.90 -47.99
N THR A 418 22.25 4.41 -49.10
CA THR A 418 22.52 4.98 -50.43
C THR A 418 21.82 6.32 -50.61
N LEU A 419 20.58 6.42 -50.11
CA LEU A 419 19.78 7.64 -50.19
C LEU A 419 20.08 8.62 -49.05
N TYR A 420 20.44 8.11 -47.88
CA TYR A 420 20.70 8.89 -46.67
C TYR A 420 21.98 8.41 -45.97
N PRO A 421 23.17 8.72 -46.52
CA PRO A 421 24.43 8.19 -46.00
C PRO A 421 24.78 8.74 -44.61
N HIS A 422 25.14 7.85 -43.69
CA HIS A 422 25.66 8.17 -42.35
C HIS A 422 24.73 9.07 -41.51
N MET A 423 23.42 8.94 -41.68
CA MET A 423 22.45 9.75 -40.95
C MET A 423 21.91 9.00 -39.72
N GLY A 424 21.59 9.76 -38.68
CA GLY A 424 20.83 9.23 -37.54
C GLY A 424 19.40 8.89 -37.94
N MET A 425 18.79 7.97 -37.19
CA MET A 425 17.43 7.51 -37.43
C MET A 425 16.59 7.66 -36.17
N ILE A 426 15.29 7.89 -36.37
CA ILE A 426 14.26 7.89 -35.32
C ILE A 426 13.32 6.73 -35.63
N ILE A 427 13.10 5.86 -34.66
CA ILE A 427 12.11 4.79 -34.73
C ILE A 427 10.94 5.18 -33.84
N ASN A 428 9.82 5.55 -34.44
CA ASN A 428 8.59 5.82 -33.72
C ASN A 428 7.79 4.53 -33.59
N VAL A 429 7.32 4.23 -32.39
CA VAL A 429 6.47 3.07 -32.11
C VAL A 429 5.22 3.57 -31.40
N GLU A 430 4.05 3.22 -31.93
CA GLU A 430 2.75 3.55 -31.34
C GLU A 430 1.83 2.32 -31.32
N ALA A 431 1.08 2.15 -30.23
CA ALA A 431 0.01 1.16 -30.20
C ALA A 431 -1.15 1.63 -31.08
N LEU A 432 -1.62 0.76 -31.98
CA LEU A 432 -2.77 1.01 -32.86
C LEU A 432 -4.09 0.56 -32.25
N ASP A 433 -4.02 -0.40 -31.32
CA ASP A 433 -5.13 -0.84 -30.49
C ASP A 433 -4.66 -1.06 -29.05
N THR A 434 -5.62 -1.25 -28.15
CA THR A 434 -5.36 -1.51 -26.73
C THR A 434 -4.60 -2.84 -26.57
N PRO A 435 -3.36 -2.83 -26.03
CA PRO A 435 -2.66 -4.06 -25.75
C PRO A 435 -3.40 -4.90 -24.71
N HIS A 436 -3.32 -6.21 -24.83
CA HIS A 436 -4.02 -7.16 -23.98
C HIS A 436 -3.05 -8.09 -23.28
N VAL A 437 -3.26 -8.28 -21.97
CA VAL A 437 -2.52 -9.17 -21.09
C VAL A 437 -3.44 -10.32 -20.69
N SER A 438 -2.93 -11.54 -20.83
CA SER A 438 -3.52 -12.75 -20.28
C SER A 438 -2.56 -13.45 -19.34
N LEU A 439 -3.05 -13.94 -18.21
CA LEU A 439 -2.25 -14.62 -17.19
C LEU A 439 -2.68 -16.09 -17.05
N SER A 440 -1.70 -16.98 -16.93
CA SER A 440 -1.96 -18.40 -16.66
C SER A 440 -0.88 -19.01 -15.77
N ALA A 441 -1.25 -20.05 -15.04
CA ALA A 441 -0.29 -20.79 -14.23
C ALA A 441 0.80 -21.48 -15.08
N ALA A 442 0.45 -21.95 -16.28
CA ALA A 442 1.36 -22.71 -17.13
C ALA A 442 2.30 -21.85 -17.98
N ALA A 443 1.77 -20.79 -18.62
CA ALA A 443 2.52 -19.97 -19.56
C ALA A 443 3.04 -18.65 -18.98
N GLY A 444 2.64 -18.30 -17.75
CA GLY A 444 3.03 -17.03 -17.14
C GLY A 444 2.14 -15.89 -17.62
N ALA A 445 2.77 -14.79 -18.03
CA ALA A 445 2.11 -13.64 -18.62
C ALA A 445 2.31 -13.62 -20.14
N THR A 446 1.22 -13.48 -20.88
CA THR A 446 1.26 -13.26 -22.33
C THR A 446 0.73 -11.87 -22.62
N VAL A 447 1.54 -11.06 -23.29
CA VAL A 447 1.18 -9.71 -23.76
C VAL A 447 0.99 -9.78 -25.26
N SER A 448 -0.15 -9.28 -25.74
CA SER A 448 -0.45 -9.11 -27.16
C SER A 448 -0.67 -7.64 -27.47
N ALA A 449 -0.09 -7.16 -28.55
CA ALA A 449 -0.19 -5.76 -28.95
C ALA A 449 -0.21 -5.64 -30.48
N TYR A 450 -1.08 -4.77 -30.98
CA TYR A 450 -1.03 -4.32 -32.36
C TYR A 450 -0.43 -2.92 -32.40
N TYR A 451 0.70 -2.77 -33.10
CA TYR A 451 1.46 -1.52 -33.11
C TYR A 451 1.90 -1.13 -34.50
N ARG A 452 2.17 0.16 -34.67
CA ARG A 452 2.83 0.73 -35.85
C ARG A 452 4.24 1.14 -35.48
N MET A 453 5.15 0.89 -36.41
CA MET A 453 6.51 1.37 -36.37
C MET A 453 6.79 2.21 -37.61
N SER A 454 7.33 3.41 -37.40
CA SER A 454 7.74 4.32 -38.46
C SER A 454 9.23 4.64 -38.34
N LEU A 455 9.96 4.44 -39.42
CA LEU A 455 11.37 4.81 -39.54
C LEU A 455 11.47 6.19 -40.19
N VAL A 456 12.14 7.09 -39.49
CA VAL A 456 12.31 8.48 -39.90
C VAL A 456 13.78 8.82 -39.92
N VAL A 457 14.25 9.44 -41.01
CA VAL A 457 15.62 9.94 -41.08
C VAL A 457 15.71 11.20 -40.21
N ALA A 458 16.63 11.22 -39.25
CA ALA A 458 16.86 12.36 -38.36
C ALA A 458 17.61 13.47 -39.12
N ASN A 459 16.90 14.20 -39.97
CA ASN A 459 17.43 15.30 -40.76
C ASN A 459 16.42 16.45 -40.83
N GLU A 460 16.58 17.43 -39.94
CA GLU A 460 15.69 18.59 -39.84
C GLU A 460 15.66 19.42 -41.12
N SER A 461 16.78 19.47 -41.87
CA SER A 461 16.86 20.21 -43.14
C SER A 461 16.01 19.60 -44.25
N LEU A 462 15.69 18.31 -44.15
CA LEU A 462 14.81 17.58 -45.06
C LEU A 462 13.39 17.40 -44.50
N GLY A 463 13.10 17.99 -43.33
CA GLY A 463 11.82 17.85 -42.66
C GLY A 463 11.60 16.48 -42.02
N ASN A 464 12.67 15.75 -41.68
CA ASN A 464 12.63 14.41 -41.08
C ASN A 464 11.76 13.42 -41.90
N PRO A 465 12.20 13.03 -43.10
CA PRO A 465 11.37 12.21 -43.98
C PRO A 465 11.15 10.81 -43.39
N GLU A 466 9.89 10.38 -43.36
CA GLU A 466 9.52 8.99 -43.07
C GLU A 466 9.79 8.12 -44.29
N VAL A 467 10.58 7.07 -44.10
CA VAL A 467 11.06 6.20 -45.19
C VAL A 467 10.33 4.86 -45.23
N VAL A 468 9.92 4.35 -44.07
CA VAL A 468 9.27 3.06 -43.89
C VAL A 468 8.23 3.13 -42.79
N ARG A 469 7.07 2.54 -43.03
CA ARG A 469 5.99 2.33 -42.08
C ARG A 469 5.56 0.87 -42.09
N LEU A 470 5.62 0.25 -40.92
CA LEU A 470 5.23 -1.13 -40.68
C LEU A 470 4.12 -1.15 -39.63
N ALA A 471 3.20 -2.09 -39.77
CA ALA A 471 2.29 -2.46 -38.68
C ALA A 471 2.54 -3.92 -38.33
N ALA A 472 2.45 -4.27 -37.05
CA ALA A 472 2.72 -5.61 -36.60
C ALA A 472 1.86 -6.04 -35.42
N ASN A 473 1.49 -7.31 -35.43
CA ASN A 473 1.00 -8.00 -34.23
C ASN A 473 2.21 -8.58 -33.50
N LEU A 474 2.30 -8.27 -32.21
CA LEU A 474 3.32 -8.80 -31.30
C LEU A 474 2.63 -9.62 -30.23
N THR A 475 3.14 -10.82 -29.99
CA THR A 475 2.82 -11.65 -28.85
C THR A 475 4.11 -12.00 -28.12
N VAL A 476 4.17 -11.73 -26.82
CA VAL A 476 5.30 -12.05 -25.94
C VAL A 476 4.78 -12.85 -24.78
N SER A 477 5.27 -14.07 -24.58
CA SER A 477 5.08 -14.81 -23.34
C SER A 477 6.32 -14.66 -22.45
N ALA A 478 6.08 -14.48 -21.15
CA ALA A 478 7.13 -14.29 -20.16
C ALA A 478 6.69 -14.84 -18.81
N GLN A 479 7.67 -15.30 -18.02
CA GLN A 479 7.49 -15.54 -16.61
C GLN A 479 7.98 -14.31 -15.84
N PRO A 480 7.06 -13.47 -15.32
CA PRO A 480 7.41 -12.29 -14.56
C PRO A 480 8.03 -12.68 -13.22
N ASP A 481 9.23 -12.18 -12.94
CA ASP A 481 9.84 -12.18 -11.61
C ASP A 481 10.28 -10.77 -11.22
N TRP A 482 10.36 -10.52 -9.92
CA TRP A 482 10.63 -9.21 -9.35
C TRP A 482 11.99 -8.68 -9.79
N ASP A 483 13.00 -9.55 -9.75
CA ASP A 483 14.39 -9.19 -10.03
C ASP A 483 14.84 -9.54 -11.46
N ALA A 484 14.08 -10.34 -12.22
CA ALA A 484 14.36 -10.66 -13.63
C ALA A 484 13.11 -11.10 -14.39
N PHE A 485 13.08 -10.95 -15.72
CA PHE A 485 12.08 -11.63 -16.56
C PHE A 485 12.70 -12.87 -17.20
N THR A 486 11.94 -13.97 -17.26
CA THR A 486 12.25 -15.05 -18.21
C THR A 486 11.34 -14.90 -19.42
N ILE A 487 11.91 -14.45 -20.54
CA ILE A 487 11.16 -14.36 -21.80
C ILE A 487 11.05 -15.77 -22.41
N GLY A 488 9.83 -16.17 -22.73
CA GLY A 488 9.53 -17.41 -23.42
C GLY A 488 9.42 -17.19 -24.92
N ASP A 489 8.24 -17.49 -25.46
CA ASP A 489 7.96 -17.36 -26.89
C ASP A 489 7.69 -15.90 -27.25
N VAL A 490 8.32 -15.46 -28.34
CA VAL A 490 8.09 -14.15 -28.95
C VAL A 490 7.69 -14.38 -30.39
N ALA A 491 6.57 -13.83 -30.79
CA ALA A 491 6.09 -13.86 -32.16
C ALA A 491 5.76 -12.43 -32.59
N ALA A 492 6.44 -11.95 -33.61
CA ALA A 492 6.12 -10.71 -34.29
C ALA A 492 5.76 -11.02 -35.74
N HIS A 493 4.73 -10.35 -36.26
CA HIS A 493 4.38 -10.45 -37.67
C HIS A 493 4.13 -9.06 -38.26
N HIS A 494 5.11 -8.57 -39.01
CA HIS A 494 5.12 -7.25 -39.63
C HIS A 494 4.52 -7.29 -41.04
N VAL A 495 3.76 -6.25 -41.35
CA VAL A 495 3.25 -5.95 -42.68
C VAL A 495 3.66 -4.54 -43.03
N VAL A 496 4.14 -4.35 -44.26
CA VAL A 496 4.49 -3.02 -44.78
C VAL A 496 3.21 -2.26 -45.11
N GLU A 497 2.93 -1.19 -44.35
CA GLU A 497 1.81 -0.28 -44.65
C GLU A 497 2.18 0.72 -45.73
N ALA A 498 3.39 1.29 -45.63
CA ALA A 498 3.93 2.24 -46.59
C ALA A 498 5.44 2.17 -46.61
N SER A 499 6.04 2.11 -47.80
CA SER A 499 7.49 2.22 -47.95
C SER A 499 7.82 2.75 -49.33
N GLN A 500 8.83 3.61 -49.40
CA GLN A 500 9.44 4.02 -50.67
C GLN A 500 10.62 3.13 -51.05
N LEU A 501 11.04 2.24 -50.13
CA LEU A 501 12.23 1.39 -50.22
C LEU A 501 11.84 -0.08 -50.15
N SER A 502 12.71 -0.97 -50.64
CA SER A 502 12.53 -2.41 -50.45
C SER A 502 12.67 -2.78 -48.97
N VAL A 503 11.64 -3.39 -48.38
CA VAL A 503 11.58 -3.76 -46.95
C VAL A 503 11.22 -5.24 -46.79
N PRO A 504 12.16 -6.11 -46.42
CA PRO A 504 11.90 -7.52 -46.13
C PRO A 504 11.22 -7.68 -44.76
N ALA A 505 9.89 -7.74 -44.72
CA ALA A 505 9.10 -7.84 -43.48
C ALA A 505 9.51 -9.03 -42.59
N GLU A 506 9.86 -10.18 -43.17
CA GLU A 506 10.33 -11.35 -42.41
C GLU A 506 11.64 -11.09 -41.65
N GLN A 507 12.52 -10.22 -42.16
CA GLN A 507 13.74 -9.84 -41.42
C GLN A 507 13.42 -8.95 -40.22
N TRP A 508 12.35 -8.16 -40.30
CA TRP A 508 11.83 -7.39 -39.16
C TRP A 508 11.25 -8.31 -38.08
N ASP A 509 10.49 -9.32 -38.46
CA ASP A 509 9.96 -10.34 -37.54
C ASP A 509 11.09 -10.98 -36.71
N ASN A 510 12.13 -11.45 -37.41
CA ASN A 510 13.30 -12.07 -36.78
C ASN A 510 14.08 -11.09 -35.89
N THR A 511 14.23 -9.84 -36.32
CA THR A 511 15.01 -8.84 -35.59
C THR A 511 14.31 -8.39 -34.31
N VAL A 512 13.00 -8.13 -34.37
CA VAL A 512 12.22 -7.76 -33.19
C VAL A 512 12.16 -8.92 -32.21
N THR A 513 11.95 -10.15 -32.71
CA THR A 513 11.99 -11.37 -31.89
C THR A 513 13.32 -11.52 -31.17
N TRP A 514 14.44 -11.41 -31.90
CA TRP A 514 15.78 -11.48 -31.34
C TRP A 514 16.02 -10.37 -30.31
N LEU A 515 15.62 -9.13 -30.57
CA LEU A 515 15.81 -8.01 -29.64
C LEU A 515 15.07 -8.24 -28.33
N ILE A 516 13.80 -8.67 -28.38
CA ILE A 516 13.01 -8.95 -27.17
C ILE A 516 13.60 -10.14 -26.40
N GLN A 517 14.04 -11.19 -27.09
CA GLN A 517 14.64 -12.37 -26.44
C GLN A 517 15.98 -12.07 -25.77
N ASN A 518 16.80 -11.19 -26.34
CA ASN A 518 18.14 -10.90 -25.81
C ASN A 518 18.16 -9.74 -24.81
N TYR A 519 17.31 -8.73 -24.99
CA TYR A 519 17.28 -7.54 -24.13
C TYR A 519 16.08 -7.49 -23.19
N GLY A 520 14.99 -8.19 -23.49
CA GLY A 520 13.83 -8.29 -22.60
C GLY A 520 14.17 -8.84 -21.21
N PRO A 521 14.97 -9.92 -21.08
CA PRO A 521 15.38 -10.45 -19.78
C PRO A 521 16.26 -9.49 -18.95
N LEU A 522 16.88 -8.48 -19.59
CA LEU A 522 17.70 -7.49 -18.91
C LEU A 522 16.87 -6.44 -18.17
N ALA A 523 15.58 -6.33 -18.51
CA ALA A 523 14.61 -5.60 -17.72
C ALA A 523 14.08 -6.52 -16.61
N SER A 524 13.89 -6.01 -15.40
CA SER A 524 13.14 -6.69 -14.35
C SER A 524 11.79 -6.03 -14.11
N LEU A 525 10.82 -6.72 -13.50
CA LEU A 525 9.52 -6.13 -13.16
C LEU A 525 9.71 -4.87 -12.31
N LYS A 526 10.70 -4.91 -11.41
CA LYS A 526 11.14 -3.77 -10.62
C LYS A 526 11.55 -2.56 -11.47
N GLN A 527 12.39 -2.75 -12.49
CA GLN A 527 12.86 -1.67 -13.37
C GLN A 527 11.72 -1.13 -14.26
N VAL A 528 10.87 -2.02 -14.77
CA VAL A 528 9.68 -1.62 -15.53
C VAL A 528 8.75 -0.78 -14.66
N PHE A 529 8.52 -1.19 -13.41
CA PHE A 529 7.73 -0.44 -12.46
C PHE A 529 8.36 0.94 -12.17
N GLU A 530 9.67 1.01 -11.88
CA GLU A 530 10.37 2.29 -11.65
C GLU A 530 10.34 3.23 -12.86
N LEU A 531 10.34 2.67 -14.08
CA LEU A 531 10.26 3.46 -15.30
C LEU A 531 8.84 4.01 -15.54
N LEU A 532 7.81 3.24 -15.20
CA LEU A 532 6.44 3.53 -15.57
C LEU A 532 5.63 4.22 -14.47
N VAL A 533 5.97 3.96 -13.21
CA VAL A 533 5.18 4.41 -12.06
C VAL A 533 5.97 5.43 -11.24
N HIS A 534 5.44 6.64 -11.16
CA HIS A 534 5.93 7.63 -10.21
C HIS A 534 5.35 7.34 -8.83
N THR A 535 6.24 7.13 -7.85
CA THR A 535 5.85 6.99 -6.45
C THR A 535 6.40 8.13 -5.62
N PRO A 536 5.66 8.62 -4.60
CA PRO A 536 6.16 9.65 -3.71
C PRO A 536 7.42 9.17 -2.97
N ASP A 537 8.45 10.02 -2.92
CA ASP A 537 9.76 9.73 -2.31
C ASP A 537 9.73 9.46 -0.79
N SER A 538 8.57 9.67 -0.14
CA SER A 538 8.42 9.72 1.32
C SER A 538 7.99 8.41 2.00
N SER A 539 7.83 7.30 1.28
CA SER A 539 7.38 6.04 1.90
C SER A 539 8.42 5.50 2.89
N GLN A 540 7.96 5.22 4.11
CA GLN A 540 8.76 4.62 5.18
C GLN A 540 8.78 3.10 5.12
N VAL A 541 8.20 2.49 4.08
CA VAL A 541 8.05 1.03 3.99
C VAL A 541 8.70 0.49 2.72
N GLU A 542 9.39 -0.63 2.83
CA GLU A 542 10.09 -1.34 1.75
C GLU A 542 9.70 -2.83 1.72
N LEU A 543 9.50 -3.41 0.53
CA LEU A 543 9.37 -4.85 0.36
C LEU A 543 10.74 -5.53 0.25
N THR A 544 10.92 -6.62 0.97
CA THR A 544 12.10 -7.47 0.94
C THR A 544 11.70 -8.90 0.58
N SER A 545 12.65 -9.70 0.08
CA SER A 545 12.41 -11.12 -0.23
C SER A 545 11.21 -11.35 -1.18
N ALA A 546 11.01 -10.44 -2.13
CA ALA A 546 9.88 -10.48 -3.04
C ALA A 546 9.97 -11.69 -3.97
N ARG A 547 8.84 -12.39 -4.15
CA ARG A 547 8.67 -13.51 -5.06
C ARG A 547 7.39 -13.34 -5.84
N THR A 548 7.38 -13.82 -7.07
CA THR A 548 6.20 -13.75 -7.93
C THR A 548 5.62 -15.14 -8.18
N ALA A 549 4.35 -15.17 -8.53
CA ALA A 549 3.69 -16.34 -9.09
C ALA A 549 2.62 -15.91 -10.08
N THR A 550 2.30 -16.77 -11.05
CA THR A 550 1.13 -16.59 -11.90
C THR A 550 0.13 -17.71 -11.64
N TYR A 551 -1.14 -17.35 -11.70
CA TYR A 551 -2.29 -18.24 -11.63
C TYR A 551 -3.19 -17.91 -12.83
N ASP A 552 -4.25 -18.69 -13.02
CA ASP A 552 -5.20 -18.40 -14.09
C ASP A 552 -5.86 -17.04 -13.86
N ALA A 553 -5.64 -16.11 -14.79
CA ALA A 553 -6.06 -14.69 -14.76
C ALA A 553 -5.45 -13.81 -13.64
N TRP A 554 -4.52 -14.32 -12.83
CA TRP A 554 -3.97 -13.59 -11.68
C TRP A 554 -2.44 -13.62 -11.63
N PHE A 555 -1.85 -12.50 -11.23
CA PHE A 555 -0.44 -12.38 -10.88
C PHE A 555 -0.32 -12.11 -9.39
N ALA A 556 0.61 -12.76 -8.72
CA ALA A 556 0.89 -12.56 -7.31
C ALA A 556 2.32 -12.03 -7.10
N LEU A 557 2.46 -11.07 -6.20
CA LEU A 557 3.72 -10.70 -5.58
C LEU A 557 3.62 -10.94 -4.08
N SER A 558 4.35 -11.92 -3.55
CA SER A 558 4.50 -12.16 -2.12
C SER A 558 5.83 -11.58 -1.63
N ALA A 559 5.84 -10.89 -0.49
CA ALA A 559 7.04 -10.25 0.03
C ALA A 559 6.97 -10.01 1.54
N ASP A 560 8.14 -9.86 2.14
CA ASP A 560 8.29 -9.38 3.52
C ASP A 560 8.31 -7.85 3.55
N VAL A 561 7.99 -7.29 4.70
CA VAL A 561 7.91 -5.84 4.90
C VAL A 561 9.04 -5.38 5.83
N ALA A 562 9.72 -4.31 5.44
CA ALA A 562 10.71 -3.62 6.25
C ALA A 562 10.34 -2.14 6.39
N VAL A 563 10.27 -1.63 7.62
CA VAL A 563 9.99 -0.21 7.89
C VAL A 563 11.32 0.52 8.11
N THR A 564 11.55 1.57 7.32
CA THR A 564 12.62 2.56 7.56
C THR A 564 12.10 3.61 8.52
N LEU A 565 12.65 3.59 9.73
CA LEU A 565 12.18 4.46 10.81
C LEU A 565 12.78 5.87 10.67
N PRO A 566 12.00 6.93 10.91
CA PRO A 566 12.56 8.26 11.06
C PRO A 566 13.51 8.29 12.27
N PRO A 567 14.60 9.07 12.23
CA PRO A 567 15.50 9.21 13.35
C PRO A 567 14.74 9.67 14.60
N PRO A 568 15.10 9.19 15.80
CA PRO A 568 14.43 9.61 17.03
C PRO A 568 14.50 11.15 17.16
N PRO A 569 13.45 11.80 17.70
CA PRO A 569 13.50 13.23 17.95
C PRO A 569 14.73 13.55 18.81
N ALA A 570 15.50 14.56 18.40
CA ALA A 570 16.68 14.99 19.16
C ALA A 570 16.28 15.25 20.61
N PRO A 571 17.09 14.83 21.60
CA PRO A 571 16.78 15.08 23.00
C PRO A 571 16.53 16.58 23.17
N ALA A 572 15.38 16.92 23.76
CA ALA A 572 15.06 18.30 24.09
C ALA A 572 16.24 18.86 24.89
N VAL A 573 16.95 19.82 24.31
CA VAL A 573 18.01 20.54 25.01
C VAL A 573 17.33 21.20 26.19
N ALA A 574 17.64 20.73 27.40
CA ALA A 574 17.14 21.34 28.62
C ALA A 574 17.53 22.82 28.60
N ALA A 575 16.52 23.69 28.50
CA ALA A 575 16.67 25.13 28.61
C ALA A 575 16.69 25.55 30.08
#